data_AF-A0A4Y2WFZ1-F1
#
_entry.id   AF-A0A4Y2WFZ1-F1
#
_cell.length_a   1.000
_cell.length_b   1.000
_cell.length_c   1.000
_cell.angle_alpha   90.00
_cell.angle_beta   90.00
_cell.angle_gamma   90.00
#
_symmetry.space_group_name_H-M   'P 1'
#
loop_
_entity.id
_entity.type
_entity.pdbx_description
1 polymer ?
#
loop_
_entity_poly.entity_id
_entity_poly.type
_entity_poly.pdbx_seq_one_letter_code
_entity_poly.pdbx_strand_id
1 'polypeptide(L)'
;MIFFDFVDELTSFKDGSLDIEHEISIKGFVCEAPARAFLKCIKNHNGYFGCEKCCQKGKWDNNRMTFPDSNAPKRKDSDSFSHDNDSGHTLEKS
;
A
#
# COMPACT_ATOMS: atom_id res chain seq x y z
N MET A 1 6.82 -11.59 -9.09
CA MET A 1 6.52 -12.99 -9.42
C MET A 1 5.78 -13.65 -8.26
N ILE A 2 6.40 -13.83 -7.08
CA ILE A 2 5.85 -14.55 -5.91
C ILE A 2 4.41 -14.18 -5.49
N PHE A 3 4.02 -12.89 -5.50
CA PHE A 3 2.68 -12.51 -5.04
C PHE A 3 1.56 -12.95 -5.97
N PHE A 4 1.77 -12.88 -7.29
CA PHE A 4 0.76 -13.30 -8.26
C PHE A 4 0.59 -14.81 -8.22
N ASP A 5 1.69 -15.55 -8.10
CA ASP A 5 1.66 -17.01 -7.95
C ASP A 5 0.82 -17.44 -6.72
N PHE A 6 0.94 -16.73 -5.59
CA PHE A 6 0.14 -16.98 -4.39
C PHE A 6 -1.34 -16.64 -4.56
N VAL A 7 -1.66 -15.55 -5.28
CA VAL A 7 -3.06 -15.17 -5.56
C VAL A 7 -3.70 -16.19 -6.49
N ASP A 8 -2.97 -16.65 -7.50
CA ASP A 8 -3.43 -17.67 -8.46
C ASP A 8 -3.65 -19.02 -7.76
N GLU A 9 -2.74 -19.42 -6.87
CA GLU A 9 -2.88 -20.62 -6.04
C GLU A 9 -4.13 -20.53 -5.13
N LEU A 10 -4.30 -19.43 -4.38
CA LEU A 10 -5.48 -19.26 -3.52
C LEU A 10 -6.80 -19.22 -4.30
N THR A 11 -6.76 -18.74 -5.56
CA THR A 11 -7.93 -18.72 -6.43
C THR A 11 -8.25 -20.12 -6.93
N SER A 12 -7.25 -20.89 -7.36
CA SER A 12 -7.45 -22.28 -7.82
C SER A 12 -7.95 -23.22 -6.71
N PHE A 13 -7.62 -22.93 -5.45
CA PHE A 13 -8.18 -23.64 -4.30
C PHE A 13 -9.70 -23.45 -4.13
N LYS A 14 -10.29 -22.36 -4.64
CA LYS A 14 -11.74 -22.15 -4.60
C LYS A 14 -12.48 -23.00 -5.63
N ASP A 15 -11.79 -23.47 -6.68
CA ASP A 15 -12.40 -24.16 -7.81
C ASP A 15 -12.51 -25.69 -7.61
N GLY A 16 -12.47 -26.17 -6.36
CA GLY A 16 -12.89 -27.55 -6.02
C GLY A 16 -11.78 -28.58 -5.80
N SER A 17 -10.57 -28.16 -5.39
CA SER A 17 -9.48 -29.08 -5.05
C SER A 17 -9.65 -29.80 -3.68
N LEU A 18 -10.65 -29.43 -2.87
CA LEU A 18 -10.94 -30.08 -1.59
C LEU A 18 -12.29 -30.79 -1.63
N ASP A 19 -12.31 -32.03 -1.15
CA ASP A 19 -13.50 -32.89 -0.98
C ASP A 19 -14.55 -32.37 0.02
N ILE A 20 -14.35 -31.14 0.51
CA ILE A 20 -15.16 -30.54 1.57
C ILE A 20 -15.45 -29.11 1.13
N GLU A 21 -16.73 -28.74 1.10
CA GLU A 21 -17.18 -27.40 0.77
C GLU A 21 -16.65 -26.39 1.82
N HIS A 22 -15.80 -25.46 1.40
CA HIS A 22 -15.19 -24.46 2.26
C HIS A 22 -15.26 -23.07 1.63
N GLU A 23 -15.73 -22.09 2.40
CA GLU A 23 -15.69 -20.69 2.01
C GLU A 23 -14.34 -20.06 2.39
N ILE A 24 -13.50 -19.75 1.40
CA ILE A 24 -12.21 -19.09 1.62
C ILE A 24 -12.35 -17.59 1.39
N SER A 25 -12.08 -16.79 2.43
CA SER A 25 -12.12 -15.33 2.41
C SER A 25 -10.79 -14.73 2.90
N ILE A 26 -10.11 -13.96 2.05
CA ILE A 26 -8.88 -13.23 2.43
C ILE A 26 -9.29 -11.98 3.21
N LYS A 27 -8.83 -11.88 4.48
CA LYS A 27 -9.12 -10.71 5.33
C LYS A 27 -8.06 -9.61 5.24
N GLY A 28 -6.84 -9.93 4.83
CA GLY A 28 -5.77 -8.94 4.66
C GLY A 28 -4.40 -9.57 4.48
N PHE A 29 -3.42 -8.72 4.16
CA PHE A 29 -2.02 -9.09 3.98
C PHE A 29 -1.17 -8.46 5.09
N VAL A 30 -0.35 -9.27 5.75
CA VAL A 30 0.66 -8.80 6.70
C VAL A 30 2.00 -8.73 5.98
N CYS A 31 2.52 -7.52 5.82
CA CYS A 31 3.78 -7.28 5.13
C CYS A 31 4.43 -5.99 5.61
N GLU A 32 5.75 -5.91 5.38
CA GLU A 32 6.58 -4.75 5.63
C GLU A 32 6.18 -3.54 4.75
N ALA A 33 6.57 -2.34 5.17
CA ALA A 33 6.17 -1.09 4.52
C ALA A 33 6.45 -1.04 3.00
N PRO A 34 7.60 -1.52 2.48
CA PRO A 34 7.85 -1.53 1.03
C PRO A 34 6.90 -2.44 0.25
N ALA A 35 6.66 -3.67 0.75
CA ALA A 35 5.74 -4.61 0.12
C ALA A 35 4.29 -4.11 0.16
N ARG A 36 3.88 -3.49 1.28
CA ARG A 36 2.56 -2.87 1.40
C ARG A 36 2.35 -1.73 0.41
N ALA A 37 3.37 -0.89 0.23
CA ALA A 37 3.34 0.21 -0.73
C ALA A 37 3.21 -0.31 -2.16
N PHE A 38 3.92 -1.39 -2.49
CA PHE A 38 3.82 -2.10 -3.76
C PHE A 38 2.41 -2.65 -3.99
N LEU A 39 1.85 -3.41 -3.04
CA LEU A 39 0.53 -4.02 -3.16
C LEU A 39 -0.60 -3.01 -3.32
N LYS A 40 -0.50 -1.85 -2.65
CA LYS A 40 -1.52 -0.80 -2.69
C LYS A 40 -1.28 0.25 -3.77
N CYS A 41 -0.17 0.19 -4.50
CA CYS A 41 0.25 1.24 -5.43
C CYS A 41 0.25 2.65 -4.79
N ILE A 42 0.84 2.76 -3.59
CA ILE A 42 0.93 4.03 -2.83
C ILE A 42 2.38 4.43 -2.55
N LYS A 43 2.61 5.70 -2.18
CA LYS A 43 3.94 6.20 -1.80
C LYS A 43 4.43 5.42 -0.58
N ASN A 44 5.74 5.18 -0.51
CA ASN A 44 6.35 4.53 0.65
C ASN A 44 6.13 5.38 1.93
N HIS A 45 6.25 4.76 3.11
CA HIS A 45 5.93 5.36 4.40
C HIS A 45 6.70 6.66 4.74
N ASN A 46 7.84 6.89 4.10
CA ASN A 46 8.64 8.11 4.25
C ASN A 46 8.32 9.21 3.22
N GLY A 47 7.38 8.97 2.29
CA GLY A 47 6.98 9.96 1.30
C GLY A 47 6.04 11.02 1.89
N TYR A 48 6.09 12.24 1.36
CA TYR A 48 5.21 13.34 1.79
C TYR A 48 3.72 13.04 1.60
N PHE A 49 3.35 12.11 0.72
CA PHE A 49 1.96 11.63 0.59
C PHE A 49 1.84 10.13 0.90
N GLY A 50 2.67 9.65 1.83
CA GLY A 50 2.76 8.24 2.24
C GLY A 50 1.66 7.73 3.17
N CYS A 51 0.72 8.58 3.62
CA CYS A 51 -0.42 8.13 4.43
C CYS A 51 -1.28 7.17 3.62
N GLU A 52 -1.39 5.92 4.05
CA GLU A 52 -2.20 4.91 3.34
C GLU A 52 -3.72 5.11 3.51
N LYS A 53 -4.14 5.94 4.47
CA LYS A 53 -5.56 6.15 4.83
C LYS A 53 -6.12 7.49 4.33
N CYS A 54 -5.25 8.45 4.04
CA CYS A 54 -5.63 9.85 3.92
C CYS A 54 -4.78 10.59 2.88
N CYS A 55 -5.31 11.69 2.35
CA CYS A 55 -4.66 12.50 1.31
C CYS A 55 -3.80 13.65 1.87
N GLN A 56 -3.61 13.73 3.18
CA GLN A 56 -2.81 14.81 3.77
C GLN A 56 -1.35 14.72 3.32
N LYS A 57 -0.73 15.90 3.17
CA LYS A 57 0.71 16.02 3.06
C LYS A 57 1.32 15.82 4.45
N GLY A 58 2.22 14.86 4.57
CA GLY A 58 2.99 14.58 5.76
C GLY A 58 3.97 15.69 6.10
N LYS A 59 4.33 15.75 7.38
CA LYS A 59 5.29 16.70 7.94
C LYS A 59 6.49 15.94 8.48
N TRP A 60 7.69 16.40 8.14
CA TRP A 60 8.91 15.93 8.78
C TRP A 60 9.01 16.55 10.17
N ASP A 61 9.00 15.71 11.20
CA ASP A 61 9.11 16.11 12.61
C ASP A 61 9.99 15.11 13.35
N ASN A 62 10.93 15.60 14.17
CA ASN A 62 11.82 14.75 14.96
C ASN A 62 12.48 13.60 14.16
N ASN A 63 13.00 13.93 12.98
CA ASN A 63 13.65 12.99 12.06
C ASN A 63 12.74 11.85 11.54
N ARG A 64 11.42 12.09 11.47
CA ARG A 64 10.43 11.13 10.99
C ARG A 64 9.33 11.82 10.18
N MET A 65 8.78 11.13 9.18
CA MET A 65 7.56 11.56 8.50
C MET A 65 6.33 11.29 9.38
N THR A 66 5.49 12.31 9.58
CA THR A 66 4.28 12.26 10.41
C THR A 66 3.05 12.73 9.63
N PHE A 67 1.86 12.26 10.04
CA PHE A 67 0.57 12.61 9.43
C PHE A 67 -0.42 13.00 10.56
N PRO A 68 -0.26 14.19 11.15
CA PRO A 68 -0.96 14.56 12.38
C PRO A 68 -2.41 15.01 12.20
N ASP A 69 -2.84 15.34 10.97
CA ASP A 69 -4.20 15.84 10.74
C ASP A 69 -5.22 14.69 10.83
N SER A 70 -6.11 14.75 11.83
CA SER A 70 -7.17 13.79 12.05
C SER A 70 -8.40 14.01 11.17
N ASN A 71 -8.55 15.21 10.57
CA ASN A 71 -9.68 15.60 9.74
C ASN A 71 -9.35 15.56 8.24
N ALA A 72 -8.21 14.97 7.89
CA ALA A 72 -7.77 14.84 6.51
C ALA A 72 -8.77 14.03 5.66
N PRO A 73 -8.97 14.39 4.38
CA PRO A 73 -9.77 13.61 3.46
C PRO A 73 -9.26 12.17 3.38
N LYS A 74 -10.20 11.21 3.38
CA LYS A 74 -9.89 9.79 3.17
C LYS A 74 -9.36 9.59 1.76
N ARG A 75 -8.34 8.75 1.63
CA ARG A 75 -7.80 8.33 0.33
C ARG A 75 -8.82 7.48 -0.41
N LYS A 76 -9.05 7.79 -1.68
CA LYS A 76 -9.87 6.98 -2.60
C LYS A 76 -8.97 6.13 -3.50
N ASP A 77 -9.52 5.09 -4.09
CA ASP A 77 -8.77 4.21 -5.01
C ASP A 77 -8.24 4.98 -6.23
N SER A 78 -8.96 6.01 -6.68
CA SER A 78 -8.53 6.93 -7.75
C SER A 78 -7.30 7.78 -7.38
N ASP A 79 -7.00 7.93 -6.09
CA ASP A 79 -5.88 8.73 -5.59
C ASP A 79 -4.58 7.90 -5.45
N SER A 80 -4.65 6.61 -5.80
CA SER A 80 -3.48 5.73 -5.97
C SER A 80 -2.63 6.25 -7.12
N PHE A 81 -1.31 6.08 -7.04
CA PHE A 81 -0.33 6.75 -7.91
C PHE A 81 -0.77 6.88 -9.39
N SER A 82 -1.13 8.10 -9.82
CA SER A 82 -0.80 8.56 -11.17
C SER A 82 0.69 8.87 -11.15
N HIS A 83 1.46 8.27 -12.04
CA HIS A 83 2.93 8.24 -12.01
C HIS A 83 3.59 9.62 -12.29
N ASP A 84 2.82 10.71 -12.39
CA ASP A 84 3.21 11.81 -13.26
C ASP A 84 3.69 13.11 -12.60
N ASN A 85 3.65 13.32 -11.28
CA ASN A 85 4.01 14.66 -10.75
C ASN A 85 4.66 14.67 -9.37
N ASP A 86 5.85 14.07 -9.20
CA ASP A 86 6.70 14.41 -8.06
C ASP A 86 8.17 14.48 -8.48
N SER A 87 8.53 15.59 -9.13
CA SER A 87 9.90 16.00 -9.45
C SER A 87 10.65 16.52 -8.20
N GLY A 88 10.55 15.81 -7.07
CA GLY A 88 10.99 16.26 -5.75
C GLY A 88 12.03 15.38 -5.10
N HIS A 89 13.31 15.73 -5.32
CA HIS A 89 14.51 15.41 -4.53
C HIS A 89 15.16 14.03 -4.68
N THR A 90 16.02 13.92 -5.71
CA THR A 90 17.35 13.35 -5.50
C THR A 90 18.05 14.18 -4.43
N LEU A 91 18.30 13.60 -3.27
CA LEU A 91 19.23 14.20 -2.30
C LEU A 91 20.62 14.16 -2.95
N GLU A 92 21.13 15.30 -3.41
CA GLU A 92 22.58 15.45 -3.61
C GLU A 92 23.23 15.20 -2.26
N LYS A 93 23.97 14.09 -2.18
CA LYS A 93 24.85 13.77 -1.07
C LYS A 93 25.94 14.85 -1.03
N SER A 94 26.04 15.55 0.10
CA SER A 94 27.24 16.26 0.55
C SER A 94 28.43 15.30 0.63
#